data_AF-A0AAD9MNN3-F1
#
_entry.id   AF-A0AAD9MNN3-F1
#
_cell.length_a   1.000
_cell.length_b   1.000
_cell.length_c   1.000
_cell.angle_alpha   90.00
_cell.angle_beta   90.00
_cell.angle_gamma   90.00
#
_symmetry.space_group_name_H-M   'P 1'
#
loop_
_entity.id
_entity.type
_entity.pdbx_description
1 polymer ?
#
loop_
_entity_poly.entity_id
_entity_poly.type
_entity_poly.pdbx_seq_one_letter_code
_entity_poly.pdbx_strand_id
1 'polypeptide(L)'
;MAALDRTSRVFKLRTFKTAPELIPVAMLPLTVVTLGFAYIAYGLSTKPDVIINKYNSLPPWERVNPERSIKVLRVGQEYKSIPELEQLKRNSVTDK
;
A
#
# COMPACT_ATOMS: atom_id res chain seq x y z
N MET A 1 -41.03 -17.08 26.65
CA MET A 1 -39.72 -17.31 25.99
C MET A 1 -39.91 -17.31 24.47
N ALA A 2 -40.07 -16.16 23.83
CA ALA A 2 -40.24 -16.07 22.37
C ALA A 2 -39.96 -14.64 21.85
N ALA A 3 -38.75 -14.13 22.05
CA ALA A 3 -38.39 -12.78 21.57
C ALA A 3 -36.91 -12.68 21.14
N LEU A 4 -36.44 -13.67 20.37
CA LEU A 4 -35.07 -13.67 19.83
C LEU A 4 -35.03 -14.17 18.38
N ASP A 5 -35.94 -13.66 17.53
CA ASP A 5 -35.83 -13.86 16.08
C ASP A 5 -35.97 -12.54 15.32
N ARG A 6 -35.00 -11.63 15.52
CA ARG A 6 -34.99 -10.31 14.86
C ARG A 6 -33.64 -9.91 14.27
N THR A 7 -32.78 -10.87 13.92
CA THR A 7 -31.36 -10.55 13.64
C THR A 7 -30.75 -11.24 12.42
N SER A 8 -31.53 -11.78 11.48
CA SER A 8 -30.96 -12.37 10.25
C SER A 8 -31.47 -11.74 8.95
N ARG A 9 -31.57 -10.40 8.89
CA ARG A 9 -31.65 -9.72 7.59
C ARG A 9 -30.25 -9.60 6.99
N VAL A 10 -29.77 -10.70 6.40
CA VAL A 10 -28.64 -10.67 5.47
C VAL A 10 -29.00 -9.72 4.33
N PHE A 11 -28.10 -8.78 4.04
CA PHE A 11 -28.30 -7.76 3.03
C PHE A 11 -28.35 -8.41 1.63
N LYS A 12 -29.56 -8.63 1.10
CA LYS A 12 -29.76 -9.23 -0.23
C LYS A 12 -29.57 -8.15 -1.30
N LEU A 13 -28.91 -8.48 -2.43
CA LEU A 13 -28.73 -7.56 -3.56
C LEU A 13 -30.05 -7.03 -4.13
N ARG A 14 -31.16 -7.78 -3.96
CA ARG A 14 -32.51 -7.34 -4.36
C ARG A 14 -33.00 -6.10 -3.60
N THR A 15 -32.48 -5.84 -2.40
CA THR A 15 -32.88 -4.69 -1.56
C THR A 15 -32.58 -3.35 -2.25
N PHE A 16 -31.54 -3.29 -3.09
CA PHE A 16 -31.20 -2.08 -3.86
C PHE A 16 -32.21 -1.76 -4.96
N LYS A 17 -32.93 -2.77 -5.49
CA LYS A 17 -34.01 -2.53 -6.46
C LYS A 17 -35.28 -1.98 -5.81
N THR A 18 -35.54 -2.36 -4.56
CA THR A 18 -36.72 -1.94 -3.80
C THR A 18 -36.51 -0.61 -3.09
N ALA A 19 -35.27 -0.25 -2.76
CA ALA A 19 -34.92 1.00 -2.09
C ALA A 19 -33.66 1.62 -2.77
N PRO A 20 -33.85 2.43 -3.83
CA PRO A 20 -32.72 3.00 -4.58
C PRO A 20 -31.94 4.04 -3.78
N GLU A 21 -32.55 4.66 -2.77
CA GLU A 21 -31.93 5.62 -1.85
C GLU A 21 -30.78 5.01 -1.04
N LEU A 22 -30.77 3.68 -0.89
CA LEU A 22 -29.74 2.95 -0.15
C LEU A 22 -28.44 2.79 -0.94
N ILE A 23 -28.49 2.97 -2.27
CA ILE A 23 -27.34 2.84 -3.17
C ILE A 23 -26.26 3.87 -2.82
N PRO A 24 -26.51 5.20 -2.82
CA PRO A 24 -25.48 6.18 -2.48
C PRO A 24 -24.96 6.00 -1.06
N VAL A 25 -25.82 5.63 -0.11
CA VAL A 25 -25.45 5.39 1.29
C VAL A 25 -24.49 4.20 1.42
N ALA A 26 -24.71 3.12 0.68
CA ALA A 26 -23.84 1.94 0.69
C ALA A 26 -22.54 2.16 -0.11
N MET A 27 -22.57 2.99 -1.16
CA MET A 27 -21.41 3.22 -2.03
C MET A 27 -20.30 4.02 -1.34
N LEU A 28 -20.64 5.01 -0.50
CA LEU A 28 -19.65 5.80 0.24
C LEU A 28 -18.72 4.94 1.12
N PRO A 29 -19.19 4.10 2.06
CA PRO A 29 -18.30 3.27 2.86
C PRO A 29 -17.57 2.22 2.02
N LEU A 30 -18.22 1.67 0.99
CA LEU A 30 -17.60 0.69 0.10
C LEU A 30 -16.37 1.30 -0.61
N THR A 31 -16.53 2.49 -1.19
CA THR A 31 -15.44 3.20 -1.88
C THR A 31 -14.29 3.53 -0.92
N VAL A 32 -14.59 3.99 0.29
CA VAL A 32 -13.58 4.26 1.32
C VAL A 32 -12.79 3.00 1.69
N VAL A 33 -13.48 1.87 1.89
CA VAL A 33 -12.82 0.58 2.21
C VAL A 33 -11.96 0.10 1.05
N THR A 34 -12.47 0.17 -0.19
CA THR A 34 -11.72 -0.23 -1.39
C THR A 34 -10.47 0.64 -1.59
N LEU A 35 -10.60 1.96 -1.45
CA LEU A 35 -9.47 2.89 -1.57
C LEU A 35 -8.45 2.70 -0.44
N GLY A 36 -8.91 2.50 0.80
CA GLY A 36 -8.03 2.22 1.93
C GLY A 36 -7.23 0.93 1.72
N PHE A 37 -7.89 -0.13 1.24
CA PHE A 37 -7.21 -1.39 0.92
C PHE A 37 -6.22 -1.23 -0.23
N ALA A 38 -6.60 -0.54 -1.30
CA ALA A 38 -5.72 -0.25 -2.43
C ALA A 38 -4.48 0.56 -1.99
N TYR A 39 -4.64 1.54 -1.09
CA TYR A 39 -3.53 2.33 -0.56
C TYR A 39 -2.57 1.49 0.29
N ILE A 40 -3.10 0.58 1.12
CA ILE A 40 -2.29 -0.35 1.90
C ILE A 40 -1.49 -1.28 0.97
N ALA A 41 -2.15 -1.89 -0.02
CA ALA A 41 -1.50 -2.74 -1.01
C ALA A 41 -0.42 -1.97 -1.80
N TYR A 42 -0.75 -0.75 -2.25
CA TYR A 42 0.20 0.13 -2.93
C TYR A 42 1.41 0.44 -2.04
N GLY A 43 1.20 0.80 -0.77
CA GLY A 43 2.26 1.10 0.18
C GLY A 43 3.18 -0.10 0.45
N LEU A 44 2.61 -1.29 0.63
CA LEU A 44 3.36 -2.54 0.81
C LEU A 44 4.22 -2.90 -0.40
N SER A 45 3.70 -2.73 -1.62
CA SER A 45 4.41 -3.13 -2.84
C SER A 45 5.41 -2.09 -3.36
N THR A 46 5.15 -0.79 -3.15
CA THR A 46 5.95 0.28 -3.75
C THR A 46 6.95 0.92 -2.79
N LYS A 47 6.70 0.86 -1.47
CA LYS A 47 7.63 1.45 -0.50
C LYS A 47 8.74 0.46 -0.15
N PRO A 48 10.02 0.80 -0.40
CA PRO A 48 11.15 -0.09 -0.10
C PRO A 48 11.38 -0.29 1.41
N ASP A 49 10.78 0.58 2.23
CA ASP A 49 10.91 0.56 3.69
C ASP A 49 10.15 -0.60 4.34
N VAL A 50 9.16 -1.18 3.65
CA VAL A 50 8.31 -2.23 4.24
C VAL A 50 8.96 -3.60 4.07
N ILE A 51 9.42 -4.18 5.18
CA ILE A 51 10.03 -5.51 5.22
C ILE A 51 8.94 -6.55 5.48
N ILE A 52 8.60 -7.34 4.45
CA ILE A 52 7.68 -8.48 4.61
C ILE A 52 8.40 -9.72 5.15
N ASN A 53 9.66 -9.93 4.74
CA ASN A 53 10.48 -11.05 5.21
C ASN A 53 11.86 -10.54 5.67
N LYS A 54 12.20 -10.82 6.93
CA LYS A 54 13.45 -10.37 7.58
C LYS A 54 14.64 -11.30 7.31
N TYR A 55 14.40 -12.53 6.86
CA TYR A 55 15.41 -13.60 6.86
C TYR A 55 16.58 -13.38 5.88
N ASN A 56 16.52 -12.37 4.99
CA ASN A 56 17.63 -12.03 4.11
C ASN A 56 17.62 -10.54 3.72
N SER A 57 17.22 -9.66 4.65
CA SER A 57 17.00 -8.25 4.34
C SER A 57 18.30 -7.47 4.26
N LEU A 58 18.63 -6.94 3.08
CA LEU A 58 19.65 -5.90 2.92
C LEU A 58 19.31 -4.67 3.80
N PRO A 59 20.30 -3.86 4.17
CA PRO A 59 20.05 -2.59 4.85
C PRO A 59 19.03 -1.73 4.07
N PRO A 60 18.14 -0.98 4.75
CA PRO A 60 17.04 -0.27 4.08
C PRO A 60 17.48 0.68 2.96
N TRP A 61 18.58 1.42 3.16
CA TRP A 61 19.13 2.36 2.18
C TRP A 61 19.70 1.67 0.93
N GLU A 62 20.06 0.39 1.03
CA GLU A 62 20.64 -0.36 -0.08
C GLU A 62 19.57 -0.93 -1.01
N ARG A 63 18.31 -0.99 -0.55
CA ARG A 63 17.14 -1.40 -1.32
C ARG A 63 16.55 -0.27 -2.16
N VAL A 64 16.90 0.97 -1.84
CA VAL A 64 16.39 2.15 -2.55
C VAL A 64 17.21 2.33 -3.83
N ASN A 65 16.57 2.23 -5.00
CA ASN A 65 17.21 2.67 -6.25
C ASN A 65 17.05 4.19 -6.37
N PRO A 66 18.14 4.97 -6.28
CA PRO A 66 18.07 6.42 -6.29
C PRO A 66 17.80 7.02 -7.68
N GLU A 67 18.04 6.26 -8.77
CA GLU A 67 17.73 6.70 -10.14
C GLU A 67 16.22 6.74 -10.40
N ARG A 68 15.46 5.92 -9.66
CA ARG A 68 14.01 5.89 -9.72
C ARG A 68 13.42 6.80 -8.65
N SER A 69 12.61 7.76 -9.07
CA SER A 69 11.88 8.59 -8.11
C SER A 69 10.83 7.81 -7.35
N ILE A 70 10.92 7.85 -6.02
CA ILE A 70 9.96 7.22 -5.11
C ILE A 70 8.74 8.14 -4.87
N LYS A 71 8.90 9.46 -5.08
CA LYS A 71 7.83 10.43 -4.86
C LYS A 71 6.89 10.49 -6.05
N VAL A 72 5.58 10.50 -5.76
CA VAL A 72 4.50 10.65 -6.75
C VAL A 72 4.61 12.00 -7.47
N LEU A 73 5.04 13.05 -6.76
CA LEU A 73 5.30 14.37 -7.32
C LEU A 73 6.78 14.72 -7.08
N ARG A 74 7.52 14.92 -8.16
CA ARG A 74 8.90 15.42 -8.13
C ARG A 74 8.89 16.93 -8.34
N VAL A 75 9.33 17.68 -7.33
CA VAL A 75 9.68 19.10 -7.49
C VAL A 75 11.18 19.23 -7.21
N GLY A 76 11.98 19.36 -8.28
CA GLY A 76 13.42 19.64 -8.18
C GLY A 76 14.30 18.55 -7.55
N GLN A 77 13.85 17.29 -7.47
CA GLN A 77 14.66 16.18 -6.97
C GLN A 77 15.14 15.28 -8.11
N GLU A 78 16.40 15.50 -8.50
CA GLU A 78 17.18 14.64 -9.38
C GLU A 78 18.32 14.01 -8.57
N TYR A 79 18.53 12.70 -8.72
CA TYR A 79 19.67 12.04 -8.11
C TYR A 79 20.92 12.26 -8.96
N LYS A 80 22.00 12.69 -8.31
CA LYS A 80 23.33 12.74 -8.91
C LYS A 80 24.19 11.66 -8.27
N SER A 81 24.68 10.72 -9.08
CA SER A 81 25.61 9.70 -8.59
C SER A 81 26.91 10.36 -8.15
N ILE A 82 27.42 9.93 -6.99
CA ILE A 82 28.69 10.38 -6.45
C ILE A 82 29.68 9.23 -6.66
N PRO A 83 30.71 9.40 -7.52
CA PRO A 83 31.59 8.30 -7.92
C PRO A 83 32.36 7.71 -6.74
N GLU A 84 32.69 8.52 -5.73
CA GLU A 84 33.37 8.09 -4.51
C GLU A 84 32.53 7.09 -3.71
N LEU A 85 31.21 7.33 -3.58
CA LEU A 85 30.31 6.44 -2.86
C LEU A 85 30.13 5.10 -3.59
N GLU A 86 30.13 5.11 -4.93
CA GLU A 86 30.05 3.88 -5.72
C GLU A 86 31.32 3.04 -5.60
N GLN A 87 32.49 3.68 -5.53
CA GLN A 87 33.75 2.99 -5.29
C GLN A 87 33.80 2.38 -3.89
N LEU A 88 33.42 3.13 -2.86
CA LEU A 88 33.34 2.62 -1.49
C LEU A 88 32.36 1.44 -1.38
N LYS A 89 31.21 1.53 -2.05
CA LYS A 89 30.24 0.44 -2.11
C LYS A 89 30.85 -0.82 -2.73
N ARG A 90 31.52 -0.69 -3.88
CA ARG A 90 32.15 -1.81 -4.58
C ARG A 90 33.22 -2.49 -3.72
N ASN A 91 34.09 -1.69 -3.08
CA ASN A 91 35.15 -2.20 -2.20
C ASN A 91 34.58 -2.93 -0.98
N SER A 92 33.51 -2.40 -0.38
CA SER A 92 32.85 -3.04 0.78
C SER A 92 32.17 -4.37 0.48
N VAL A 93 31.81 -4.62 -0.78
CA VAL A 93 31.23 -5.89 -1.24
C VAL A 93 32.32 -6.93 -1.48
N THR A 94 33.50 -6.53 -1.94
CA THR A 94 34.64 -7.43 -2.18
C THR A 94 35.27 -7.95 -0.88
N ASP A 95 35.09 -7.23 0.23
CA ASP A 95 35.69 -7.55 1.54
C ASP A 95 34.82 -8.49 2.42
N LYS A 96 33.65 -8.93 1.92
CA LYS A 96 32.72 -9.87 2.58
C LYS A 96 32.83 -11.27 2.02
#